data_AF-A0A842VXF0-F1
#
_entry.id   AF-A0A842VXF0-F1
#
_cell.length_a   1.000
_cell.length_b   1.000
_cell.length_c   1.000
_cell.angle_alpha   90.00
_cell.angle_beta   90.00
_cell.angle_gamma   90.00
#
_symmetry.space_group_name_H-M   'P 1'
#
loop_
_entity.id
_entity.type
_entity.pdbx_description
1 polymer ?
#
loop_
_entity_poly.entity_id
_entity_poly.type
_entity_poly.pdbx_seq_one_letter_code
_entity_poly.pdbx_strand_id
1 'polypeptide(L)'
;MDEDKGHIINITNILEITWENEEGDIRPIDEQIMPYYKEIQERQNKIPLFTLDTTILKPTFSTKYVDSIKNEIKTFASSNTLNYAKLIQRLFILYKLEGAHKKAALIREILTPKALSIYEICNIIDKITDEELDNKGFPADKIANKIDKLMDDLIEYAETPLEMKILKRMKYLRKSLSINDDIDKKEWIENVIESKDSLVEVINKYFYAKLENYPRIMINVDELRKN
;
A
#
# COMPACT_ATOMS: atom_id res chain seq x y z
N MET A 1 34.18 10.03 -18.99
CA MET A 1 33.73 8.63 -19.02
C MET A 1 33.15 8.38 -17.65
N ASP A 2 31.84 8.19 -17.65
CA ASP A 2 30.94 8.21 -16.50
C ASP A 2 30.81 6.78 -15.93
N GLU A 3 30.81 6.63 -14.60
CA GLU A 3 30.41 5.38 -13.91
C GLU A 3 29.85 5.73 -12.52
N ASP A 4 28.74 6.48 -12.46
CA ASP A 4 27.88 6.49 -11.28
C ASP A 4 27.14 5.14 -11.15
N LYS A 5 27.61 4.31 -10.21
CA LYS A 5 26.98 3.04 -9.84
C LYS A 5 25.83 3.31 -8.89
N GLY A 6 24.63 3.41 -9.47
CA GLY A 6 23.36 3.50 -8.73
C GLY A 6 23.21 2.38 -7.72
N HIS A 7 23.33 2.71 -6.44
CA HIS A 7 23.00 1.85 -5.32
C HIS A 7 21.62 2.23 -4.79
N ILE A 8 20.70 1.26 -4.76
CA ILE A 8 19.38 1.40 -4.13
C ILE A 8 19.59 1.24 -2.62
N ILE A 9 19.46 2.33 -1.85
CA ILE A 9 19.46 2.30 -0.39
C ILE A 9 18.01 2.14 0.07
N ASN A 10 17.69 0.99 0.68
CA ASN A 10 16.36 0.74 1.21
C ASN A 10 16.25 1.38 2.60
N ILE A 11 15.70 2.60 2.68
CA ILE A 11 15.41 3.27 3.94
C ILE A 11 13.93 3.07 4.24
N THR A 12 13.64 2.18 5.18
CA THR A 12 12.31 1.93 5.74
C THR A 12 11.83 3.15 6.54
N ASN A 13 11.26 4.11 5.83
CA ASN A 13 10.26 5.07 6.32
C ASN A 13 9.76 5.86 5.10
N ILE A 14 8.64 5.40 4.50
CA ILE A 14 7.85 6.04 3.42
C ILE A 14 8.61 7.19 2.75
N LEU A 15 9.71 6.89 2.07
CA LEU A 15 10.39 7.83 1.21
C LEU A 15 9.77 7.58 -0.16
N GLU A 16 8.97 8.54 -0.63
CA GLU A 16 8.71 8.71 -2.06
C GLU A 16 10.05 8.60 -2.79
N ILE A 17 10.09 7.76 -3.82
CA ILE A 17 11.28 7.61 -4.65
C ILE A 17 11.52 8.97 -5.31
N THR A 18 12.60 9.63 -4.92
CA THR A 18 13.07 10.87 -5.53
C THR A 18 14.28 10.60 -6.40
N TRP A 19 14.36 11.19 -7.59
CA TRP A 19 15.55 11.18 -8.46
C TRP A 19 16.14 12.59 -8.57
N GLU A 20 17.45 12.68 -8.81
CA GLU A 20 18.16 13.94 -9.09
C GLU A 20 18.29 14.14 -10.60
N ASN A 21 17.77 15.25 -11.14
CA ASN A 21 17.86 15.52 -12.59
C ASN A 21 19.27 16.01 -12.99
N GLU A 22 19.53 16.17 -14.29
CA GLU A 22 20.82 16.65 -14.82
C GLU A 22 21.20 18.07 -14.34
N GLU A 23 20.27 18.80 -13.73
CA GLU A 23 20.45 20.14 -13.18
C GLU A 23 20.73 20.13 -11.66
N GLY A 24 20.69 18.95 -11.02
CA GLY A 24 20.92 18.77 -9.58
C GLY A 24 19.66 18.91 -8.71
N ASP A 25 18.46 19.02 -9.29
CA ASP A 25 17.19 19.11 -8.56
C ASP A 25 16.68 17.73 -8.14
N ILE A 26 16.33 17.58 -6.87
CA ILE A 26 15.68 16.37 -6.33
C ILE A 26 14.17 16.44 -6.60
N ARG A 27 13.64 15.52 -7.41
CA ARG A 27 12.21 15.42 -7.74
C ARG A 27 11.63 14.04 -7.42
N PRO A 28 10.45 13.96 -6.80
CA PRO A 28 9.72 12.70 -6.66
C PRO A 28 9.29 12.17 -8.03
N ILE A 29 9.25 10.85 -8.17
CA ILE A 29 8.93 10.15 -9.44
C ILE A 29 7.60 10.58 -10.07
N ASP A 30 6.66 11.06 -9.25
CA ASP A 30 5.33 11.51 -9.65
C ASP A 30 5.15 13.04 -9.63
N GLU A 31 6.25 13.79 -9.51
CA GLU A 31 6.29 15.26 -9.40
C GLU A 31 5.59 15.84 -8.16
N GLN A 32 5.20 15.02 -7.17
CA GLN A 32 4.52 15.46 -5.96
C GLN A 32 5.37 15.23 -4.71
N ILE A 33 5.86 16.30 -4.09
CA ILE A 33 6.55 16.21 -2.80
C ILE A 33 5.50 16.20 -1.70
N MET A 34 5.31 15.07 -1.02
CA MET A 34 4.57 15.09 0.24
C MET A 34 5.40 15.79 1.32
N PRO A 35 4.85 16.74 2.09
CA PRO A 35 5.55 17.34 3.22
C PRO A 35 5.84 16.23 4.24
N TYR A 36 7.12 16.02 4.53
CA TYR A 36 7.57 15.13 5.57
C TYR A 36 7.48 15.83 6.91
N TYR A 37 6.47 15.48 7.71
CA TYR A 37 6.55 15.69 9.16
C TYR A 37 7.09 14.41 9.79
N LYS A 38 8.38 14.44 10.15
CA LYS A 38 8.98 13.43 11.02
C LYS A 38 8.58 13.77 12.45
N GLU A 39 7.70 12.98 13.07
CA GLU A 39 7.60 12.98 14.54
C GLU A 39 8.92 12.44 15.08
N ILE A 40 9.78 13.35 15.55
CA ILE A 40 11.02 12.99 16.24
C ILE A 40 10.60 12.41 17.59
N GLN A 41 10.62 11.08 17.73
CA GLN A 41 10.77 10.50 19.06
C GLN A 41 12.22 10.71 19.49
N GLU A 42 12.39 11.49 20.55
CA GLU A 42 13.69 11.84 21.12
C GLU A 42 14.50 10.57 21.43
N ARG A 43 15.65 10.42 20.77
CA ARG A 43 16.91 9.99 21.38
C ARG A 43 18.06 10.40 20.47
N GLN A 44 18.65 11.54 20.82
CA GLN A 44 20.03 11.95 20.64
C GLN A 44 20.81 11.24 19.52
N ASN A 45 20.79 11.80 18.32
CA ASN A 45 22.00 12.35 17.67
C ASN A 45 21.64 13.05 16.37
N LYS A 46 22.16 14.26 16.22
CA LYS A 46 21.87 15.21 15.15
C LYS A 46 22.34 14.65 13.81
N ILE A 47 21.43 14.45 12.88
CA ILE A 47 21.71 14.45 11.44
C ILE A 47 21.04 15.71 10.88
N PRO A 48 21.72 16.54 10.05
CA PRO A 48 21.12 17.75 9.53
C PRO A 48 19.89 17.37 8.70
N LEU A 49 18.74 17.96 9.05
CA LEU A 49 17.59 17.94 8.17
C LEU A 49 18.04 18.54 6.84
N PHE A 50 17.83 17.81 5.76
CA PHE A 50 17.72 18.39 4.43
C PHE A 50 16.80 19.60 4.59
N THR A 51 17.36 20.81 4.47
CA THR A 51 16.60 22.04 4.42
C THR A 51 15.84 22.01 3.11
N LEU A 52 14.69 21.33 3.10
CA LEU A 52 13.74 21.43 2.02
C LEU A 52 13.36 22.91 1.93
N ASP A 53 13.63 23.50 0.78
CA ASP A 53 13.28 24.88 0.52
C ASP A 53 11.75 25.02 0.65
N THR A 54 11.32 25.71 1.70
CA THR A 54 9.91 25.91 2.04
C THR A 54 9.15 26.71 0.97
N THR A 55 9.86 27.30 -0.01
CA THR A 55 9.23 27.95 -1.17
C THR A 55 8.64 26.96 -2.18
N ILE A 56 9.11 25.70 -2.19
CA ILE A 56 8.56 24.61 -3.02
C ILE A 56 7.24 24.08 -2.42
N LEU A 57 7.08 24.20 -1.10
CA LEU A 57 5.85 23.87 -0.38
C LEU A 57 4.84 25.01 -0.52
N LYS A 58 4.25 25.18 -1.71
CA LYS A 58 3.10 26.06 -1.87
C LYS A 58 1.97 25.61 -0.92
N PRO A 59 1.30 26.52 -0.19
CA PRO A 59 0.23 26.18 0.75
C PRO A 59 -1.00 25.53 0.10
N THR A 60 -1.09 25.60 -1.23
CA THR A 60 -2.03 24.83 -2.03
C THR A 60 -1.45 23.45 -2.32
N PHE A 61 -1.59 22.51 -1.38
CA PHE A 61 -1.94 21.16 -1.82
C PHE A 61 -3.13 21.34 -2.76
N SER A 62 -2.93 21.01 -4.04
CA SER A 62 -3.96 21.24 -5.06
C SER A 62 -5.26 20.65 -4.54
N THR A 63 -6.32 21.45 -4.40
CA THR A 63 -7.64 20.99 -3.93
C THR A 63 -8.06 19.71 -4.66
N LYS A 64 -7.67 19.60 -5.94
CA LYS A 64 -7.83 18.42 -6.79
C LYS A 64 -7.22 17.13 -6.24
N TYR A 65 -6.08 17.18 -5.56
CA TYR A 65 -5.45 16.01 -4.96
C TYR A 65 -6.22 15.53 -3.73
N VAL A 66 -6.60 16.47 -2.85
CA VAL A 66 -7.46 16.15 -1.71
C VAL A 66 -8.80 15.59 -2.19
N ASP A 67 -9.37 16.15 -3.26
CA ASP A 67 -10.59 15.66 -3.88
C ASP A 67 -10.41 14.26 -4.50
N SER A 68 -9.26 13.98 -5.14
CA SER A 68 -8.93 12.64 -5.64
C SER A 68 -8.90 11.61 -4.51
N ILE A 69 -8.19 11.92 -3.42
CA ILE A 69 -8.11 11.04 -2.25
C ILE A 69 -9.50 10.83 -1.64
N LYS A 70 -10.33 11.88 -1.54
CA LYS A 70 -11.72 11.77 -1.07
C LYS A 70 -12.56 10.87 -1.97
N ASN A 71 -12.39 10.96 -3.29
CA ASN A 71 -13.09 10.09 -4.24
C ASN A 71 -12.64 8.63 -4.09
N GLU A 72 -11.33 8.38 -3.98
CA GLU A 72 -10.80 7.03 -3.73
C GLU A 72 -11.33 6.44 -2.41
N ILE A 73 -11.41 7.26 -1.34
CA ILE A 73 -12.01 6.85 -0.07
C ILE A 73 -13.47 6.42 -0.26
N LYS A 74 -14.27 7.20 -1.00
CA LYS A 74 -15.66 6.84 -1.30
C LYS A 74 -15.75 5.53 -2.08
N THR A 75 -14.89 5.35 -3.08
CA THR A 75 -14.80 4.09 -3.84
C THR A 75 -14.47 2.93 -2.91
N PHE A 76 -13.44 3.03 -2.07
CA PHE A 76 -13.06 1.93 -1.18
C PHE A 76 -14.00 1.70 0.00
N ALA A 77 -14.84 2.69 0.34
CA ALA A 77 -15.88 2.54 1.36
C ALA A 77 -17.18 1.93 0.82
N SER A 78 -17.44 2.07 -0.48
CA SER A 78 -18.66 1.60 -1.15
C SER A 78 -18.81 0.07 -1.04
N SER A 79 -20.03 -0.41 -0.84
CA SER A 79 -20.32 -1.83 -0.60
C SER A 79 -19.81 -2.78 -1.68
N ASN A 80 -19.81 -2.34 -2.95
CA ASN A 80 -19.39 -3.16 -4.08
C ASN A 80 -17.87 -3.26 -4.25
N THR A 81 -17.12 -2.32 -3.65
CA THR A 81 -15.66 -2.15 -3.85
C THR A 81 -14.94 -2.02 -2.51
N LEU A 82 -15.57 -2.56 -1.45
CA LEU A 82 -15.11 -2.39 -0.09
C LEU A 82 -13.70 -2.96 0.08
N ASN A 83 -12.74 -2.10 0.40
CA ASN A 83 -11.35 -2.48 0.62
C ASN A 83 -10.79 -1.73 1.83
N TYR A 84 -10.80 -2.38 3.00
CA TYR A 84 -10.36 -1.75 4.25
C TYR A 84 -8.87 -1.41 4.23
N ALA A 85 -8.05 -2.22 3.57
CA ALA A 85 -6.61 -1.98 3.48
C ALA A 85 -6.31 -0.65 2.77
N LYS A 86 -6.91 -0.45 1.59
CA LYS A 86 -6.76 0.79 0.81
C LYS A 86 -7.45 1.97 1.48
N LEU A 87 -8.62 1.75 2.07
CA LEU A 87 -9.35 2.79 2.81
C LEU A 87 -8.50 3.36 3.95
N ILE A 88 -7.90 2.50 4.78
CA ILE A 88 -7.06 2.93 5.90
C ILE A 88 -5.85 3.74 5.41
N GLN A 89 -5.21 3.29 4.33
CA GLN A 89 -4.09 4.02 3.72
C GLN A 89 -4.51 5.40 3.20
N ARG A 90 -5.66 5.50 2.52
CA ARG A 90 -6.15 6.80 2.04
C ARG A 90 -6.61 7.72 3.16
N LEU A 91 -7.20 7.19 4.21
CA LEU A 91 -7.54 7.96 5.41
C LEU A 91 -6.28 8.50 6.11
N PHE A 92 -5.19 7.72 6.16
CA PHE A 92 -3.91 8.19 6.70
C PHE A 92 -3.41 9.42 5.93
N ILE A 93 -3.38 9.32 4.60
CA ILE A 93 -2.95 10.41 3.70
C ILE A 93 -3.85 11.62 3.88
N LEU A 94 -5.18 11.43 3.85
CA LEU A 94 -6.14 12.51 4.01
C LEU A 94 -5.97 13.24 5.35
N TYR A 95 -5.87 12.51 6.46
CA TYR A 95 -5.70 13.11 7.78
C TYR A 95 -4.36 13.83 7.93
N LYS A 96 -3.31 13.37 7.26
CA LYS A 96 -2.03 14.08 7.22
C LYS A 96 -2.16 15.40 6.45
N LEU A 97 -2.86 15.41 5.31
CA LEU A 97 -3.09 16.60 4.48
C LEU A 97 -4.00 17.63 5.15
N GLU A 98 -5.02 17.18 5.88
CA GLU A 98 -5.97 18.07 6.58
C GLU A 98 -5.45 18.54 7.97
N GLY A 99 -4.22 18.17 8.37
CA GLY A 99 -3.66 18.53 9.67
C GLY A 99 -4.32 17.81 10.86
N ALA A 100 -5.10 16.76 10.61
CA ALA A 100 -5.76 15.94 11.62
C ALA A 100 -4.80 14.93 12.28
N HIS A 101 -3.67 15.41 12.81
CA HIS A 101 -2.56 14.59 13.30
C HIS A 101 -2.97 13.53 14.32
N LYS A 102 -3.90 13.85 15.22
CA LYS A 102 -4.44 12.88 16.20
C LYS A 102 -5.12 11.68 15.53
N LYS A 103 -5.85 11.90 14.43
CA LYS A 103 -6.49 10.81 13.68
C LYS A 103 -5.47 10.05 12.84
N ALA A 104 -4.48 10.74 12.27
CA ALA A 104 -3.38 10.11 11.54
C ALA A 104 -2.53 9.18 12.43
N ALA A 105 -2.26 9.60 13.68
CA ALA A 105 -1.54 8.79 14.66
C ALA A 105 -2.26 7.46 14.97
N LEU A 106 -3.58 7.50 15.16
CA LEU A 106 -4.38 6.29 15.38
C LEU A 106 -4.32 5.33 14.17
N ILE A 107 -4.33 5.86 12.94
CA ILE A 107 -4.15 5.01 11.75
C ILE A 107 -2.73 4.44 11.68
N ARG A 108 -1.72 5.20 12.11
CA ARG A 108 -0.33 4.72 12.12
C ARG A 108 -0.16 3.50 13.03
N GLU A 109 -0.88 3.46 14.15
CA GLU A 109 -0.92 2.29 15.05
C GLU A 109 -1.54 1.05 14.38
N ILE A 110 -2.51 1.24 13.47
CA ILE A 110 -3.05 0.16 12.63
C ILE A 110 -2.01 -0.31 11.60
N LEU A 111 -1.33 0.63 10.95
CA LEU A 111 -0.35 0.41 9.88
C LEU A 111 1.03 -0.04 10.41
N THR A 112 1.05 -1.03 11.31
CA THR A 112 2.28 -1.71 11.76
C THR A 112 3.10 -2.27 10.58
N PRO A 113 4.41 -2.53 10.72
CA PRO A 113 5.22 -3.14 9.66
C PRO A 113 4.56 -4.39 9.05
N LYS A 114 4.03 -5.28 9.90
CA LYS A 114 3.24 -6.45 9.49
C LYS A 114 2.01 -6.09 8.64
N ALA A 115 1.23 -5.10 9.06
CA ALA A 115 0.07 -4.63 8.28
C ALA A 115 0.50 -4.00 6.95
N LEU A 116 1.64 -3.32 6.90
CA LEU A 116 2.18 -2.76 5.66
C LEU A 116 2.63 -3.87 4.69
N SER A 117 3.26 -4.94 5.17
CA SER A 117 3.57 -6.11 4.34
C SER A 117 2.31 -6.77 3.78
N ILE A 118 1.24 -6.87 4.58
CA ILE A 118 -0.05 -7.39 4.09
C ILE A 118 -0.69 -6.42 3.07
N TYR A 119 -0.56 -5.11 3.27
CA TYR A 119 -1.04 -4.11 2.32
C TYR A 119 -0.28 -4.17 0.97
N GLU A 120 1.03 -4.42 0.97
CA GLU A 120 1.81 -4.63 -0.25
C GLU A 120 1.25 -5.76 -1.13
N ILE A 121 0.64 -6.78 -0.53
CA ILE A 121 -0.04 -7.87 -1.25
C ILE A 121 -1.23 -7.34 -2.05
N CYS A 122 -2.01 -6.40 -1.49
CA CYS A 122 -3.11 -5.75 -2.21
C CYS A 122 -2.62 -5.08 -3.50
N ASN A 123 -1.45 -4.44 -3.47
CA ASN A 123 -0.88 -3.80 -4.66
C ASN A 123 -0.48 -4.83 -5.72
N ILE A 124 -0.10 -6.06 -5.33
CA ILE A 124 0.17 -7.16 -6.28
C ILE A 124 -1.14 -7.67 -6.88
N ILE A 125 -2.17 -7.83 -6.05
CA ILE A 125 -3.51 -8.25 -6.46
C ILE A 125 -4.11 -7.27 -7.49
N ASP A 126 -3.90 -5.98 -7.28
CA ASP A 126 -4.33 -4.95 -8.23
C ASP A 126 -3.63 -5.12 -9.57
N LYS A 127 -2.31 -5.32 -9.58
CA LYS A 127 -1.56 -5.57 -10.83
C LYS A 127 -2.06 -6.79 -11.60
N ILE A 128 -2.39 -7.88 -10.89
CA ILE A 128 -2.99 -9.07 -11.52
C ILE A 128 -4.33 -8.70 -12.18
N THR A 129 -5.15 -7.89 -11.50
CA THR A 129 -6.46 -7.47 -11.99
C THR A 129 -6.35 -6.52 -13.19
N ASP A 130 -5.41 -5.58 -13.15
CA ASP A 130 -5.18 -4.62 -14.24
C ASP A 130 -4.63 -5.33 -15.51
N GLU A 131 -3.67 -6.26 -15.34
CA GLU A 131 -3.08 -7.00 -16.46
C GLU A 131 -4.04 -8.03 -17.08
N GLU A 132 -4.99 -8.54 -16.29
CA GLU A 132 -6.13 -9.35 -16.75
C GLU A 132 -7.06 -8.53 -17.64
N LEU A 133 -7.48 -7.34 -17.19
CA LEU A 133 -8.38 -6.43 -17.92
C LEU A 133 -7.82 -6.00 -19.27
N ASP A 134 -6.50 -5.88 -19.36
CA ASP A 134 -5.80 -5.49 -20.58
C ASP A 134 -5.53 -6.67 -21.55
N ASN A 135 -5.85 -7.90 -21.17
CA ASN A 135 -5.61 -9.14 -21.95
C ASN A 135 -4.14 -9.32 -22.38
N LYS A 136 -3.21 -8.61 -21.73
CA LYS A 136 -1.77 -8.60 -22.04
C LYS A 136 -1.03 -9.81 -21.46
N GLY A 137 -1.69 -10.56 -20.58
CA GLY A 137 -1.04 -11.56 -19.74
C GLY A 137 -0.17 -10.90 -18.68
N PHE A 138 -0.04 -11.55 -17.52
CA PHE A 138 0.78 -11.06 -16.42
C PHE A 138 2.09 -11.84 -16.31
N PRO A 139 3.21 -11.23 -15.86
CA PRO A 139 4.48 -11.93 -15.68
C PRO A 139 4.41 -12.82 -14.42
N ALA A 140 3.76 -13.97 -14.55
CA ALA A 140 3.44 -14.90 -13.46
C ALA A 140 4.65 -15.20 -12.57
N ASP A 141 5.83 -15.45 -13.15
CA ASP A 141 7.06 -15.71 -12.40
C ASP A 141 7.53 -14.53 -11.55
N LYS A 142 7.40 -13.30 -12.06
CA LYS A 142 7.78 -12.09 -11.31
C LYS A 142 6.83 -11.85 -10.13
N ILE A 143 5.54 -12.06 -10.36
CA ILE A 143 4.50 -11.94 -9.33
C ILE A 143 4.70 -13.02 -8.27
N ALA A 144 4.93 -14.26 -8.69
CA ALA A 144 5.23 -15.39 -7.84
C ALA A 144 6.44 -15.13 -6.92
N ASN A 145 7.55 -14.66 -7.48
CA ASN A 145 8.75 -14.29 -6.72
C ASN A 145 8.49 -13.14 -5.73
N LYS A 146 7.65 -12.15 -6.09
CA LYS A 146 7.29 -11.07 -5.16
C LYS A 146 6.42 -11.59 -4.01
N ILE A 147 5.49 -12.50 -4.29
CA ILE A 147 4.67 -13.15 -3.26
C ILE A 147 5.55 -13.97 -2.30
N ASP A 148 6.52 -14.73 -2.82
CA ASP A 148 7.44 -15.51 -1.97
C ASP A 148 8.18 -14.62 -0.96
N LYS A 149 8.74 -13.49 -1.41
CA LYS A 149 9.40 -12.52 -0.51
C LYS A 149 8.47 -11.97 0.58
N LEU A 150 7.24 -11.60 0.20
CA LEU A 150 6.25 -11.10 1.17
C LEU A 150 5.77 -12.20 2.13
N MET A 151 5.75 -13.46 1.69
CA MET A 151 5.45 -14.59 2.57
C MET A 151 6.56 -14.77 3.60
N ASP A 152 7.83 -14.72 3.19
CA ASP A 152 8.97 -14.83 4.10
C ASP A 152 8.93 -13.72 5.17
N ASP A 153 8.69 -12.48 4.76
CA ASP A 153 8.52 -11.34 5.68
C ASP A 153 7.35 -11.56 6.64
N LEU A 154 6.20 -12.06 6.15
CA LEU A 154 5.01 -12.24 6.97
C LEU A 154 5.12 -13.43 7.93
N ILE A 155 5.84 -14.50 7.55
CA ILE A 155 6.08 -15.68 8.41
C ILE A 155 6.83 -15.27 9.68
N GLU A 156 7.76 -14.33 9.60
CA GLU A 156 8.54 -13.86 10.76
C GLU A 156 7.64 -13.25 11.86
N TYR A 157 6.51 -12.64 11.48
CA TYR A 157 5.65 -11.88 12.40
C TYR A 157 4.22 -12.44 12.55
N ALA A 158 3.89 -13.58 11.95
CA ALA A 158 2.54 -14.15 11.99
C ALA A 158 2.25 -14.80 13.35
N GLU A 159 1.32 -14.22 14.10
CA GLU A 159 0.99 -14.59 15.48
C GLU A 159 -0.49 -14.98 15.63
N THR A 160 -1.35 -14.51 14.73
CA THR A 160 -2.80 -14.68 14.83
C THR A 160 -3.34 -15.73 13.85
N PRO A 161 -4.47 -16.37 14.16
CA PRO A 161 -5.12 -17.29 13.22
C PRO A 161 -5.47 -16.65 11.86
N LEU A 162 -5.74 -15.34 11.86
CA LEU A 162 -6.09 -14.62 10.64
C LEU A 162 -4.87 -14.37 9.75
N GLU A 163 -3.72 -14.05 10.35
CA GLU A 163 -2.43 -13.94 9.64
C GLU A 163 -2.00 -15.29 9.06
N MET A 164 -2.17 -16.39 9.82
CA MET A 164 -1.94 -17.74 9.31
C MET A 164 -2.87 -18.09 8.13
N LYS A 165 -4.11 -17.61 8.17
CA LYS A 165 -5.06 -17.77 7.06
C LYS A 165 -4.63 -16.97 5.83
N ILE A 166 -4.09 -15.76 6.01
CA ILE A 166 -3.50 -14.95 4.93
C ILE A 166 -2.35 -15.71 4.29
N LEU A 167 -1.37 -16.18 5.09
CA LEU A 167 -0.24 -16.97 4.60
C LEU A 167 -0.68 -18.21 3.81
N LYS A 168 -1.68 -18.93 4.31
CA LYS A 168 -2.26 -20.08 3.60
C LYS A 168 -2.87 -19.67 2.26
N ARG A 169 -3.60 -18.55 2.19
CA ARG A 169 -4.17 -18.02 0.93
C ARG A 169 -3.10 -17.50 -0.03
N MET A 170 -2.06 -16.85 0.46
CA MET A 170 -0.90 -16.46 -0.35
C MET A 170 -0.24 -17.67 -0.99
N LYS A 171 -0.06 -18.77 -0.23
CA LYS A 171 0.49 -20.02 -0.77
C LYS A 171 -0.38 -20.61 -1.88
N TYR A 172 -1.71 -20.53 -1.78
CA TYR A 172 -2.60 -20.98 -2.85
C TYR A 172 -2.50 -20.11 -4.09
N LEU A 173 -2.51 -18.78 -3.95
CA LEU A 173 -2.31 -17.87 -5.07
C LEU A 173 -0.93 -18.09 -5.74
N ARG A 174 0.11 -18.27 -4.93
CA ARG A 174 1.45 -18.60 -5.43
C ARG A 174 1.47 -19.90 -6.24
N LYS A 175 0.71 -20.91 -5.81
CA LYS A 175 0.57 -22.17 -6.53
C LYS A 175 -0.22 -22.00 -7.82
N SER A 176 -1.32 -21.25 -7.82
CA SER A 176 -2.14 -21.02 -9.02
C SER A 176 -1.36 -20.25 -10.10
N LEU A 177 -0.40 -19.41 -9.72
CA LEU A 177 0.50 -18.72 -10.65
C LEU A 177 1.51 -19.64 -11.35
N SER A 178 1.68 -20.89 -10.89
CA SER A 178 2.59 -21.83 -11.56
C SER A 178 1.94 -22.32 -12.85
N ILE A 179 2.56 -22.00 -13.99
CA ILE A 179 2.10 -22.44 -15.30
C ILE A 179 2.24 -23.95 -15.38
N ASN A 180 1.18 -24.63 -15.76
CA ASN A 180 1.18 -26.07 -16.02
C ASN A 180 0.84 -26.23 -17.51
N ASP A 181 1.74 -26.83 -18.28
CA ASP A 181 1.63 -26.91 -19.75
C ASP A 181 0.37 -27.66 -20.23
N ASP A 182 -0.27 -28.41 -19.33
CA ASP A 182 -1.46 -29.22 -19.59
C ASP A 182 -2.80 -28.48 -19.34
N ILE A 183 -2.80 -27.25 -18.81
CA ILE A 183 -4.03 -26.51 -18.45
C ILE A 183 -4.35 -25.46 -19.51
N ASP A 184 -5.63 -25.35 -19.91
CA ASP A 184 -6.08 -24.30 -20.82
C ASP A 184 -5.84 -22.90 -20.21
N LYS A 185 -5.39 -21.95 -21.02
CA LYS A 185 -5.04 -20.60 -20.55
C LYS A 185 -6.20 -19.90 -19.84
N LYS A 186 -7.44 -20.10 -20.30
CA LYS A 186 -8.62 -19.50 -19.70
C LYS A 186 -8.90 -20.12 -18.33
N GLU A 187 -8.85 -21.44 -18.24
CA GLU A 187 -9.00 -22.18 -16.99
C GLU A 187 -7.91 -21.79 -15.97
N TRP A 188 -6.67 -21.60 -16.43
CA TRP A 188 -5.58 -21.11 -15.59
C TRP A 188 -5.85 -19.70 -15.03
N ILE A 189 -6.31 -18.77 -15.87
CA ILE A 189 -6.67 -17.41 -15.45
C ILE A 189 -7.82 -17.45 -14.41
N GLU A 190 -8.87 -18.22 -14.65
CA GLU A 190 -10.00 -18.38 -13.72
C GLU A 190 -9.54 -18.88 -12.34
N ASN A 191 -8.64 -19.87 -12.29
CA ASN A 191 -8.05 -20.37 -11.05
C ASN A 191 -7.22 -19.33 -10.29
N VAL A 192 -6.49 -18.48 -11.01
CA VAL A 192 -5.71 -17.37 -10.42
C VAL A 192 -6.65 -16.33 -9.81
N ILE A 193 -7.73 -15.99 -10.51
CA ILE A 193 -8.74 -15.03 -10.05
C ILE A 193 -9.44 -15.53 -8.79
N GLU A 194 -9.88 -16.79 -8.76
CA GLU A 194 -10.53 -17.36 -7.58
C GLU A 194 -9.59 -17.35 -6.37
N SER A 195 -8.32 -17.71 -6.58
CA SER A 195 -7.30 -17.69 -5.53
C SER A 195 -7.03 -16.27 -5.01
N LYS A 196 -6.99 -15.30 -5.92
CA LYS A 196 -6.84 -13.87 -5.65
C LYS A 196 -8.02 -13.34 -4.82
N ASP A 197 -9.25 -13.57 -5.24
CA ASP A 197 -10.46 -13.09 -4.56
C ASP A 197 -10.58 -13.68 -3.15
N SER A 198 -10.24 -14.97 -3.01
CA SER A 198 -10.21 -15.61 -1.69
C SER A 198 -9.14 -15.01 -0.76
N LEU A 199 -8.02 -14.53 -1.30
CA LEU A 199 -7.00 -13.82 -0.53
C LEU A 199 -7.49 -12.42 -0.14
N VAL A 200 -8.11 -11.68 -1.06
CA VAL A 200 -8.71 -10.36 -0.80
C VAL A 200 -9.70 -10.42 0.36
N GLU A 201 -10.58 -11.42 0.37
CA GLU A 201 -11.59 -11.58 1.42
C GLU A 201 -10.96 -11.69 2.82
N VAL A 202 -9.87 -12.45 2.95
CA VAL A 202 -9.18 -12.65 4.23
C VAL A 202 -8.40 -11.41 4.63
N ILE A 203 -7.74 -10.73 3.68
CA ILE A 203 -7.06 -9.45 3.95
C ILE A 203 -8.06 -8.39 4.40
N ASN A 204 -9.23 -8.30 3.76
CA ASN A 204 -10.29 -7.38 4.17
C ASN A 204 -10.76 -7.64 5.59
N LYS A 205 -10.95 -8.91 5.97
CA LYS A 205 -11.28 -9.30 7.35
C LYS A 205 -10.18 -8.88 8.34
N TYR A 206 -8.92 -8.99 7.96
CA TYR A 206 -7.79 -8.56 8.79
C TYR A 206 -7.80 -7.06 9.07
N PHE A 207 -7.92 -6.24 8.03
CA PHE A 207 -7.95 -4.78 8.20
C PHE A 207 -9.23 -4.29 8.88
N TYR A 208 -10.37 -4.96 8.65
CA TYR A 208 -11.59 -4.70 9.38
C TYR A 208 -11.41 -4.94 10.89
N ALA A 209 -10.92 -6.12 11.28
CA ALA A 209 -10.69 -6.46 12.68
C ALA A 209 -9.71 -5.49 13.37
N LYS A 210 -8.70 -5.00 12.62
CA LYS A 210 -7.82 -3.94 13.13
C LYS A 210 -8.57 -2.62 13.34
N LEU A 211 -9.38 -2.21 12.37
CA LEU A 211 -10.15 -0.96 12.40
C LEU A 211 -11.22 -0.95 13.50
N GLU A 212 -11.82 -2.09 13.82
CA GLU A 212 -12.79 -2.23 14.92
C GLU A 212 -12.22 -1.80 16.28
N ASN A 213 -10.90 -1.94 16.49
CA ASN A 213 -10.24 -1.47 17.71
C ASN A 213 -10.16 0.06 17.81
N TYR A 214 -10.58 0.78 16.75
CA TYR A 214 -10.57 2.25 16.68
C TYR A 214 -11.97 2.77 16.31
N PRO A 215 -12.97 2.70 17.21
CA PRO A 215 -14.36 3.06 16.92
C PRO A 215 -14.53 4.48 16.35
N ARG A 216 -13.67 5.43 16.75
CA ARG A 216 -13.70 6.81 16.25
C ARG A 216 -13.36 6.93 14.76
N ILE A 217 -12.54 6.02 14.22
CA ILE A 217 -12.24 5.96 12.79
C ILE A 217 -13.37 5.21 12.09
N MET A 218 -13.85 4.13 12.69
CA MET A 218 -14.92 3.29 12.18
C MET A 218 -16.22 4.08 11.94
N ILE A 219 -16.63 4.93 12.90
CA ILE A 219 -17.80 5.81 12.77
C ILE A 219 -17.68 6.71 11.53
N ASN A 220 -16.50 7.28 11.26
CA ASN A 220 -16.30 8.12 10.08
C ASN A 220 -16.44 7.31 8.78
N VAL A 221 -15.98 6.05 8.76
CA VAL A 221 -16.14 5.16 7.60
C VAL A 221 -17.61 4.86 7.33
N ASP A 222 -18.40 4.62 8.36
CA ASP A 222 -19.84 4.37 8.21
C ASP A 222 -20.61 5.62 7.79
N GLU A 223 -20.18 6.82 8.18
CA GLU A 223 -20.70 8.08 7.66
C GLU A 223 -20.35 8.26 6.17
N LEU A 224 -19.13 7.90 5.76
CA LEU A 224 -18.68 7.95 4.37
C LEU A 224 -19.43 6.96 3.47
N ARG A 225 -20.01 5.88 4.04
CA ARG A 225 -20.83 4.90 3.31
C ARG A 225 -22.26 5.34 3.05
N LYS A 226 -22.78 6.26 3.87
CA LYS A 226 -24.18 6.72 3.79
C LYS A 226 -24.37 7.87 2.79
N ASN A 227 -23.28 8.45 2.31
CA ASN A 227 -23.23 9.58 1.38
C ASN A 227 -22.71 9.13 0.00
#